data_AF-A0AAE1KT15-F1
#
_entry.id   AF-A0AAE1KT15-F1
#
_cell.length_a   1.000
_cell.length_b   1.000
_cell.length_c   1.000
_cell.angle_alpha   90.00
_cell.angle_beta   90.00
_cell.angle_gamma   90.00
#
_symmetry.space_group_name_H-M   'P 1'
#
loop_
_entity.id
_entity.type
_entity.pdbx_description
1 polymer ?
#
loop_
_entity_poly.entity_id
_entity_poly.type
_entity_poly.pdbx_seq_one_letter_code
_entity_poly.pdbx_strand_id
1 'polypeptide(L)'
;MVMKDLSSRIRQVESSNTELIHSLQYTQKEVEDLRADKKTLIEEVTMLKKELCKKSEVEDKFIQLQSHIDYQEDYSRCNNLRFDSLDETLNETWEETQVKTQHLMRDNHTKLVIRERGERTAQTQAISTSPAASVMTVTPAATFAGGAASVGAVTGAGAVAAREASTGMEDDQRE
;
A
#
# COMPACT_ATOMS: atom_id res chain seq x y z
N MET A 1 12.26 71.61 -43.38
CA MET A 1 11.64 71.10 -42.13
C MET A 1 11.28 69.62 -42.25
N VAL A 2 10.63 69.20 -43.33
CA VAL A 2 10.22 67.80 -43.62
C VAL A 2 11.35 66.76 -43.53
N MET A 3 12.54 67.06 -44.08
CA MET A 3 13.70 66.14 -44.00
C MET A 3 14.14 65.83 -42.56
N LYS A 4 14.06 66.81 -41.64
CA LYS A 4 14.46 66.61 -40.24
C LYS A 4 13.47 65.71 -39.48
N ASP A 5 12.17 65.84 -39.79
CA ASP A 5 11.11 65.02 -39.22
C ASP A 5 11.14 63.58 -39.74
N LEU A 6 11.42 63.41 -41.04
CA LEU A 6 11.65 62.09 -41.62
C LEU A 6 12.85 61.39 -40.97
N SER A 7 13.97 62.10 -40.78
CA SER A 7 15.16 61.56 -40.12
C SER A 7 14.98 61.28 -38.62
N SER A 8 14.05 61.94 -37.92
CA SER A 8 13.74 61.60 -36.53
C SER A 8 12.89 60.33 -36.46
N ARG A 9 11.88 60.20 -37.33
CA ARG A 9 11.05 59.00 -37.44
C ARG A 9 11.85 57.77 -37.84
N ILE A 10 12.78 57.91 -38.78
CA ILE A 10 13.69 56.81 -39.16
C ILE A 10 14.50 56.35 -37.94
N ARG A 11 15.10 57.27 -37.19
CA ARG A 11 15.87 56.92 -35.97
C ARG A 11 15.01 56.29 -34.87
N GLN A 12 13.78 56.74 -34.70
CA GLN A 12 12.85 56.14 -33.75
C GLN A 12 12.48 54.70 -34.15
N VAL A 13 12.22 54.46 -35.44
CA VAL A 13 11.96 53.13 -35.97
C VAL A 13 13.20 52.24 -35.82
N GLU A 14 14.39 52.75 -36.11
CA GLU A 14 15.65 52.01 -35.90
C GLU A 14 15.84 51.62 -34.44
N SER A 15 15.63 52.54 -33.50
CA SER A 15 15.69 52.27 -32.05
C SER A 15 14.68 51.21 -31.63
N SER A 16 13.41 51.37 -32.02
CA SER A 16 12.36 50.40 -31.70
C SER A 16 12.66 49.03 -32.30
N ASN A 17 13.19 48.98 -33.52
CA ASN A 17 13.59 47.73 -34.16
C ASN A 17 14.75 47.06 -33.41
N THR A 18 15.73 47.83 -32.92
CA THR A 18 16.81 47.26 -32.09
C THR A 18 16.29 46.70 -30.76
N GLU A 19 15.36 47.38 -30.10
CA GLU A 19 14.72 46.89 -28.87
C GLU A 19 13.92 45.60 -29.11
N LEU A 20 13.16 45.55 -30.21
CA LEU A 20 12.43 44.37 -30.63
C LEU A 20 13.36 43.19 -30.91
N ILE A 21 14.49 43.42 -31.59
CA ILE A 21 15.49 42.39 -31.86
C ILE A 21 16.05 41.84 -30.54
N HIS A 22 16.41 42.71 -29.59
CA HIS A 22 16.93 42.27 -28.30
C HIS A 22 15.89 41.50 -27.48
N SER A 23 14.64 41.97 -27.45
CA SER A 23 13.55 41.26 -26.76
C SER A 23 13.32 39.88 -27.38
N LEU A 24 13.32 39.79 -28.71
CA LEU A 24 13.14 38.53 -29.42
C LEU A 24 14.28 37.55 -29.13
N GLN A 25 15.53 38.02 -29.13
CA GLN A 25 16.70 37.22 -28.79
C GLN A 25 16.61 36.66 -27.36
N TYR A 26 16.15 37.48 -26.40
CA TYR A 26 15.97 37.03 -25.03
C TYR A 26 14.89 35.95 -24.93
N THR A 27 13.70 36.20 -25.51
CA THR A 27 12.62 35.21 -25.50
C THR A 27 13.00 33.92 -26.23
N GLN A 28 13.75 34.00 -27.33
CA GLN A 28 14.22 32.81 -28.05
C GLN A 28 15.14 31.96 -27.18
N LYS A 29 16.10 32.58 -26.50
CA LYS A 29 16.98 31.88 -25.57
C LYS A 29 16.20 31.24 -24.42
N GLU A 30 15.28 31.98 -23.81
CA GLU A 30 14.45 31.47 -22.72
C GLU A 30 13.61 30.25 -23.17
N VAL A 31 13.06 30.28 -24.38
CA VAL A 31 12.33 29.13 -24.94
C VAL A 31 13.25 27.92 -25.19
N GLU A 32 14.49 28.14 -25.61
CA GLU A 32 15.47 27.07 -25.78
C GLU A 32 15.86 26.44 -24.44
N ASP A 33 16.12 27.26 -23.42
CA ASP A 33 16.44 26.81 -22.06
C ASP A 33 15.27 26.00 -21.48
N LEU A 34 14.04 26.52 -21.58
CA LEU A 34 12.83 25.80 -21.13
C LEU A 34 12.59 24.49 -21.89
N ARG A 35 12.96 24.41 -23.18
CA ARG A 35 12.89 23.14 -23.92
C ARG A 35 13.92 22.14 -23.43
N ALA A 36 15.12 22.60 -23.09
CA ALA A 36 16.16 21.74 -22.51
C ALA A 36 15.70 21.18 -21.16
N ASP A 37 15.18 22.04 -20.28
CA ASP A 37 14.64 21.63 -18.98
C ASP A 37 13.45 20.67 -19.11
N LYS A 38 12.53 20.94 -20.05
CA LYS A 38 11.44 20.02 -20.32
C LYS A 38 11.94 18.64 -20.75
N LYS A 39 13.00 18.59 -21.57
CA LYS A 39 13.58 17.33 -22.03
C LYS A 39 14.18 16.54 -20.86
N THR A 40 14.97 17.18 -20.00
CA THR A 40 15.57 16.53 -18.83
C THR A 40 14.49 16.01 -17.87
N LEU A 41 13.45 16.81 -17.62
CA LEU A 41 12.35 16.42 -16.75
C LEU A 41 11.56 15.23 -17.29
N ILE A 42 11.34 15.16 -18.61
CA ILE A 42 10.72 13.98 -19.25
C ILE A 42 11.58 12.74 -19.01
N GLU A 43 12.90 12.86 -19.17
CA GLU A 43 13.84 11.76 -19.00
C GLU A 43 13.85 11.24 -17.55
N GLU A 44 13.88 12.15 -16.57
CA GLU A 44 13.76 11.82 -15.14
C GLU A 44 12.43 11.12 -14.81
N VAL A 45 11.31 11.66 -15.30
CA VAL A 45 9.99 11.04 -15.09
C VAL A 45 9.94 9.63 -15.69
N THR A 46 10.56 9.41 -16.85
CA THR A 46 10.60 8.07 -17.46
C THR A 46 11.45 7.10 -16.65
N MET A 47 12.54 7.57 -16.04
CA MET A 47 13.38 6.76 -15.16
C MET A 47 12.65 6.39 -13.87
N LEU A 48 12.01 7.36 -13.21
CA LEU A 48 11.22 7.12 -12.00
C LEU A 48 10.07 6.14 -12.24
N LYS A 49 9.40 6.21 -13.40
CA LYS A 49 8.37 5.23 -13.78
C LYS A 49 8.93 3.81 -13.90
N LYS A 50 10.14 3.65 -14.47
CA LYS A 50 10.79 2.34 -14.56
C LYS A 50 11.14 1.80 -13.18
N GLU A 51 11.62 2.63 -12.27
CA GLU A 51 11.92 2.23 -10.90
C GLU A 51 10.67 1.83 -10.12
N LEU A 52 9.58 2.59 -10.28
CA LEU A 52 8.30 2.25 -9.67
C LEU A 52 7.77 0.89 -10.17
N CYS A 53 7.91 0.59 -11.47
CA CYS A 53 7.55 -0.71 -12.04
C CYS A 53 8.36 -1.85 -11.38
N LYS A 54 9.67 -1.69 -11.23
CA LYS A 54 10.52 -2.68 -10.56
C LYS A 54 10.10 -2.92 -9.11
N LYS A 55 9.69 -1.86 -8.40
CA LYS A 55 9.19 -1.97 -7.02
C LYS A 55 7.93 -2.83 -6.97
N SER A 56 6.98 -2.61 -7.88
CA SER A 56 5.77 -3.42 -8.01
C SER A 56 6.11 -4.91 -8.24
N GLU A 57 7.07 -5.21 -9.13
CA GLU A 57 7.50 -6.60 -9.38
C GLU A 57 8.10 -7.29 -8.14
N VAL A 58 8.77 -6.53 -7.27
CA VAL A 58 9.31 -7.05 -6.01
C VAL A 58 8.20 -7.32 -5.01
N GLU A 59 7.20 -6.44 -4.93
CA GLU A 59 6.02 -6.64 -4.07
C GLU A 59 5.24 -7.89 -4.50
N ASP A 60 5.05 -8.12 -5.80
CA ASP A 60 4.39 -9.31 -6.33
C ASP A 60 5.15 -10.60 -5.98
N LYS A 61 6.49 -10.60 -6.12
CA LYS A 61 7.33 -11.74 -5.74
C LYS A 61 7.28 -12.01 -4.25
N PHE A 62 7.22 -10.96 -3.43
CA PHE A 62 7.09 -11.10 -1.98
C PHE A 62 5.78 -11.79 -1.62
N ILE A 63 4.66 -11.38 -2.21
CA ILE A 63 3.34 -12.01 -2.00
C ILE A 63 3.38 -13.50 -2.40
N GLN A 64 4.00 -13.83 -3.53
CA GLN A 64 4.14 -15.22 -3.99
C GLN A 64 4.99 -16.06 -3.02
N LEU A 65 6.11 -15.51 -2.55
CA LEU A 65 6.97 -16.21 -1.59
C LEU A 65 6.27 -16.41 -0.25
N GLN A 66 5.52 -15.42 0.24
CA GLN A 66 4.74 -15.55 1.46
C GLN A 66 3.70 -16.67 1.33
N SER A 67 2.94 -16.69 0.24
CA SER A 67 1.95 -17.75 -0.01
C SER A 67 2.60 -19.13 -0.10
N HIS A 68 3.79 -19.23 -0.69
CA HIS A 68 4.53 -20.48 -0.76
C HIS A 68 5.02 -20.95 0.63
N ILE A 69 5.50 -20.03 1.47
CA ILE A 69 5.90 -20.32 2.85
C ILE A 69 4.69 -20.83 3.62
N ASP A 70 3.57 -20.11 3.58
CA ASP A 70 2.34 -20.48 4.30
C ASP A 70 1.87 -21.89 3.88
N TYR A 71 1.87 -22.17 2.56
CA TYR A 71 1.54 -23.50 2.04
C TYR A 71 2.50 -24.59 2.56
N GLN A 72 3.80 -24.31 2.58
CA GLN A 72 4.80 -25.28 3.03
C GLN A 72 4.70 -25.52 4.54
N GLU A 73 4.43 -24.47 5.33
CA GLU A 73 4.17 -24.59 6.76
C GLU A 73 2.91 -25.43 7.03
N ASP A 74 1.81 -25.17 6.32
CA ASP A 74 0.58 -25.95 6.44
C ASP A 74 0.81 -27.41 6.05
N TYR A 75 1.47 -27.67 4.93
CA TYR A 75 1.81 -29.01 4.47
C TYR A 75 2.67 -29.76 5.50
N SER A 76 3.67 -29.09 6.08
CA SER A 76 4.53 -29.67 7.11
C SER A 76 3.77 -30.00 8.40
N ARG A 77 2.69 -29.25 8.70
CA ARG A 77 1.88 -29.37 9.91
C ARG A 77 0.64 -30.25 9.72
N CYS A 78 0.34 -30.71 8.50
CA CYS A 78 -0.85 -31.54 8.22
C CYS A 78 -0.92 -32.82 9.07
N ASN A 79 0.22 -33.39 9.45
CA ASN A 79 0.27 -34.59 10.30
C ASN A 79 0.29 -34.27 11.80
N ASN A 80 0.32 -33.00 12.18
CA ASN A 80 0.38 -32.59 13.59
C ASN A 80 -1.03 -32.39 14.14
N LEU A 81 -1.33 -33.08 15.24
CA LEU A 81 -2.56 -32.88 16.00
C LEU A 81 -2.27 -32.02 17.22
N ARG A 82 -3.15 -31.04 17.48
CA ARG A 82 -3.11 -30.20 18.69
C ARG A 82 -4.16 -30.71 19.68
N PHE A 83 -3.74 -30.81 20.94
CA PHE A 83 -4.59 -31.20 22.05
C PHE A 83 -4.66 -30.05 23.04
N ASP A 84 -5.81 -29.40 23.08
CA ASP A 84 -6.07 -28.34 24.04
C ASP A 84 -6.64 -28.95 25.33
N SER A 85 -6.44 -28.26 26.46
CA SER A 85 -7.02 -28.63 27.77
C SER A 85 -6.53 -29.97 28.36
N LEU A 86 -5.31 -30.40 28.05
CA LEU A 86 -4.64 -31.51 28.74
C LEU A 86 -4.02 -31.04 30.05
N ASP A 87 -4.36 -31.68 31.16
CA ASP A 87 -3.84 -31.36 32.50
C ASP A 87 -2.31 -31.29 32.54
N GLU A 88 -1.79 -30.15 33.00
CA GLU A 88 -0.37 -29.87 33.15
C GLU A 88 0.13 -30.38 34.50
N THR A 89 1.25 -31.11 34.49
CA THR A 89 1.95 -31.53 35.71
C THR A 89 3.25 -30.75 35.86
N LEU A 90 3.61 -30.36 37.09
CA LEU A 90 4.84 -29.60 37.34
C LEU A 90 6.06 -30.44 36.94
N ASN A 91 6.94 -29.86 36.13
CA ASN A 91 8.12 -30.53 35.54
C ASN A 91 7.79 -31.74 34.65
N GLU A 92 6.66 -31.68 33.94
CA GLU A 92 6.28 -32.73 32.98
C GLU A 92 7.34 -32.91 31.88
N THR A 93 7.76 -34.16 31.68
CA THR A 93 8.65 -34.56 30.60
C THR A 93 7.87 -34.81 29.30
N TRP A 94 8.57 -34.84 28.16
CA TRP A 94 7.91 -35.11 26.87
C TRP A 94 7.36 -36.54 26.82
N GLU A 95 8.04 -37.50 27.48
CA GLU A 95 7.59 -38.88 27.60
C GLU A 95 6.26 -38.98 28.36
N GLU A 96 6.14 -38.27 29.49
CA GLU A 96 4.90 -38.22 30.28
C GLU A 96 3.75 -37.59 29.50
N THR A 97 4.03 -36.50 28.78
CA THR A 97 3.06 -35.85 27.90
C THR A 97 2.56 -36.83 26.83
N GLN A 98 3.48 -37.55 26.18
CA GLN A 98 3.14 -38.55 25.18
C GLN A 98 2.25 -39.67 25.73
N VAL A 99 2.53 -40.16 26.95
CA VAL A 99 1.72 -41.19 27.61
C VAL A 99 0.30 -40.68 27.91
N LYS A 100 0.14 -39.44 28.38
CA LYS A 100 -1.17 -38.83 28.60
C LYS A 100 -1.96 -38.71 27.30
N THR A 101 -1.34 -38.19 26.25
CA THR A 101 -2.01 -38.07 24.94
C THR A 101 -2.30 -39.45 24.32
N GLN A 102 -1.53 -40.48 24.65
CA GLN A 102 -1.81 -41.84 24.21
C GLN A 102 -3.02 -42.45 24.96
N HIS A 103 -3.13 -42.23 26.26
CA HIS A 103 -4.32 -42.63 27.04
C HIS A 103 -5.57 -41.95 26.48
N LEU A 104 -5.54 -40.62 26.31
CA LEU A 104 -6.66 -39.87 25.72
C LEU A 104 -7.10 -40.47 24.37
N MET A 105 -6.14 -40.83 23.51
CA MET A 105 -6.44 -41.41 22.21
C MET A 105 -7.03 -42.82 22.30
N ARG A 106 -6.53 -43.68 23.18
CA ARG A 106 -7.07 -45.04 23.37
C ARG A 106 -8.47 -45.02 23.99
N ASP A 107 -8.70 -44.11 24.92
CA ASP A 107 -9.99 -44.00 25.63
C ASP A 107 -11.10 -43.54 24.68
N ASN A 108 -10.75 -42.74 23.65
CA ASN A 108 -11.72 -42.18 22.70
C ASN A 108 -11.74 -42.90 21.34
N HIS A 109 -10.71 -43.67 20.98
CA HIS A 109 -10.60 -44.32 19.66
C HIS A 109 -10.00 -45.74 19.73
N THR A 110 -10.57 -46.66 18.95
CA THR A 110 -10.26 -48.10 18.96
C THR A 110 -9.13 -48.53 18.01
N LYS A 111 -8.52 -47.61 17.26
CA LYS A 111 -7.45 -47.93 16.29
C LYS A 111 -6.06 -47.54 16.78
N LEU A 112 -5.07 -48.30 16.30
CA LEU A 112 -3.66 -48.14 16.63
C LEU A 112 -3.10 -46.86 15.99
N VAL A 113 -2.94 -45.81 16.80
CA VAL A 113 -2.30 -44.55 16.40
C VAL A 113 -0.78 -44.73 16.54
N ILE A 114 -0.07 -44.79 15.41
CA ILE A 114 1.40 -44.72 15.38
C ILE A 114 1.75 -43.23 15.46
N ARG A 115 2.38 -42.81 16.56
CA ARG A 115 2.76 -41.42 16.80
C ARG A 115 4.28 -41.29 16.92
N GLU A 116 4.86 -40.32 16.23
CA GLU A 116 6.31 -40.12 16.20
C GLU A 116 6.82 -39.33 17.41
N ARG A 117 6.09 -38.31 17.89
CA ARG A 117 6.43 -37.50 19.07
C ARG A 117 5.22 -36.70 19.58
N GLY A 118 5.16 -36.41 20.88
CA GLY A 118 4.21 -35.47 21.47
C GLY A 118 4.91 -34.57 22.48
N GLU A 119 4.74 -33.27 22.36
CA GLU A 119 5.40 -32.29 23.23
C GLU A 119 4.48 -31.10 23.53
N ARG A 120 4.67 -30.47 24.69
CA ARG A 120 3.97 -29.24 25.03
C ARG A 120 4.54 -28.09 24.21
N THR A 121 3.65 -27.29 23.62
CA THR A 121 4.02 -26.01 23.04
C THR A 121 3.94 -24.92 24.11
N ALA A 122 4.86 -23.94 24.08
CA ALA A 122 4.79 -22.78 24.96
C ALA A 122 3.40 -22.13 24.90
N GLN A 123 2.90 -21.61 26.02
CA GLN A 123 1.62 -20.91 26.07
C GLN A 123 1.65 -19.73 25.09
N THR A 124 0.97 -19.88 23.96
CA THR A 124 0.59 -18.76 23.11
C THR A 124 -0.48 -18.01 23.88
N GLN A 125 -0.14 -16.85 24.47
CA GLN A 125 -1.18 -15.94 24.95
C GLN A 125 -2.08 -15.62 23.77
N ALA A 126 -3.30 -16.15 23.79
CA ALA A 126 -4.30 -15.85 22.78
C ALA A 126 -4.59 -14.35 22.87
N ILE A 127 -4.12 -13.58 21.88
CA ILE A 127 -4.64 -12.24 21.65
C ILE A 127 -6.10 -12.45 21.26
N SER A 128 -6.98 -12.19 22.21
CA SER A 128 -8.42 -12.06 22.02
C SER A 128 -8.67 -10.93 21.01
N THR A 129 -8.70 -11.24 19.73
CA THR A 129 -9.28 -10.36 18.71
C THR A 129 -10.75 -10.73 18.55
N SER A 130 -11.57 -10.21 19.45
CA SER A 130 -13.01 -10.05 19.21
C SER A 130 -13.20 -8.95 18.15
N PRO A 131 -14.00 -9.16 17.09
CA PRO A 131 -14.29 -8.13 16.09
C PRO A 131 -15.41 -7.24 16.63
N ALA A 132 -15.08 -6.35 17.56
CA ALA A 132 -15.96 -5.27 17.99
C ALA A 132 -15.23 -3.94 17.79
N ALA A 133 -15.58 -3.29 16.68
CA ALA A 133 -15.43 -1.87 16.38
C ALA A 133 -14.61 -1.05 17.41
N SER A 134 -13.30 -1.02 17.25
CA SER A 134 -12.51 0.08 17.83
C SER A 134 -12.48 1.21 16.81
N VAL A 135 -13.47 2.09 16.94
CA VAL A 135 -13.38 3.47 16.47
C VAL A 135 -12.05 4.03 16.97
N MET A 136 -11.13 4.27 16.05
CA MET A 136 -9.85 4.89 16.35
C MET A 136 -10.12 6.38 16.65
N THR A 137 -10.45 6.68 17.90
CA THR A 137 -10.42 8.06 18.40
C THR A 137 -8.97 8.50 18.48
N VAL A 138 -8.53 9.18 17.43
CA VAL A 138 -7.28 9.94 17.43
C VAL A 138 -7.40 11.00 18.52
N THR A 139 -6.61 10.84 19.57
CA THR A 139 -6.47 11.85 20.62
C THR A 139 -5.41 12.85 20.15
N PRO A 140 -5.73 14.14 19.91
CA PRO A 140 -4.69 15.11 19.62
C PRO A 140 -3.88 15.42 20.89
N ALA A 141 -2.56 15.36 20.74
CA ALA A 141 -1.60 15.67 21.78
C ALA A 141 -1.74 17.10 22.31
N ALA A 142 -1.39 17.25 23.59
CA ALA A 142 -1.53 18.44 24.39
C ALA A 142 -0.95 19.73 23.77
N THR A 143 -1.81 20.75 23.78
CA THR A 143 -1.56 22.15 24.16
C THR A 143 -0.10 22.62 24.15
N PHE A 144 0.32 23.20 23.01
CA PHE A 144 1.34 24.25 22.99
C PHE A 144 0.63 25.60 23.08
N ALA A 145 1.00 26.41 24.06
CA ALA A 145 0.45 27.74 24.27
C ALA A 145 0.88 28.68 23.12
N GLY A 146 -0.08 29.34 22.47
CA GLY A 146 0.22 30.41 21.53
C GLY A 146 -0.95 30.83 20.64
N GLY A 147 -1.70 31.84 21.09
CA GLY A 147 -2.17 32.94 20.24
C GLY A 147 -3.21 32.68 19.12
N ALA A 148 -4.44 33.10 19.41
CA ALA A 148 -5.35 33.88 18.55
C ALA A 148 -6.09 33.24 17.34
N ALA A 149 -7.41 33.50 17.36
CA ALA A 149 -8.33 33.77 16.23
C ALA A 149 -9.04 32.61 15.49
N SER A 150 -10.27 32.34 15.95
CA SER A 150 -11.57 32.36 15.22
C SER A 150 -11.85 31.60 13.90
N VAL A 151 -13.14 31.20 13.79
CA VAL A 151 -13.96 30.81 12.61
C VAL A 151 -13.86 29.30 12.28
N GLY A 152 -14.91 28.49 12.05
CA GLY A 152 -16.35 28.63 11.90
C GLY A 152 -16.87 27.28 11.33
N ALA A 153 -18.09 26.87 11.71
CA ALA A 153 -18.71 25.58 11.35
C ALA A 153 -19.00 25.43 9.84
N VAL A 154 -19.19 24.18 9.35
CA VAL A 154 -20.26 23.78 8.39
C VAL A 154 -20.34 22.24 8.25
N THR A 155 -21.57 21.76 8.38
CA THR A 155 -22.12 20.42 8.12
C THR A 155 -22.33 20.12 6.63
N GLY A 156 -22.33 18.86 6.21
CA GLY A 156 -22.84 18.48 4.88
C GLY A 156 -22.91 16.99 4.60
N ALA A 157 -24.14 16.44 4.64
CA ALA A 157 -24.50 15.10 4.16
C ALA A 157 -24.63 15.09 2.62
N GLY A 158 -24.38 13.95 1.98
CA GLY A 158 -24.65 13.76 0.56
C GLY A 158 -24.35 12.35 0.06
N ALA A 159 -25.38 11.53 -0.04
CA ALA A 159 -25.37 10.21 -0.67
C ALA A 159 -25.36 10.32 -2.20
N VAL A 160 -24.67 9.40 -2.90
CA VAL A 160 -24.93 9.11 -4.32
C VAL A 160 -24.79 7.61 -4.57
N ALA A 161 -25.83 7.07 -5.20
CA ALA A 161 -26.09 5.67 -5.51
C ALA A 161 -25.16 5.08 -6.58
N ALA A 162 -24.81 3.80 -6.44
CA ALA A 162 -24.24 2.98 -7.50
C ALA A 162 -25.29 2.02 -8.06
N ARG A 163 -25.37 2.02 -9.38
CA ARG A 163 -26.24 1.28 -10.29
C ARG A 163 -25.44 0.09 -10.86
N GLU A 164 -26.18 -0.90 -11.37
CA GLU A 164 -25.76 -2.00 -12.24
C GLU A 164 -25.43 -3.35 -11.57
N ALA A 165 -26.43 -4.24 -11.58
CA ALA A 165 -26.26 -5.68 -11.63
C ALA A 165 -26.97 -6.18 -12.89
N SER A 166 -26.20 -6.58 -13.89
CA SER A 166 -26.63 -7.32 -15.07
C SER A 166 -25.82 -8.60 -15.09
N THR A 167 -26.46 -9.71 -14.71
CA THR A 167 -25.92 -11.06 -14.92
C THR A 167 -27.00 -11.86 -15.62
N GLY A 168 -26.64 -12.31 -16.82
CA GLY A 168 -27.49 -12.94 -17.81
C GLY A 168 -27.99 -14.32 -17.40
N MET A 169 -29.10 -14.64 -18.03
CA MET A 169 -29.83 -15.90 -17.96
C MET A 169 -29.03 -17.07 -18.52
N GLU A 170 -29.22 -18.21 -17.87
CA GLU A 170 -29.04 -19.56 -18.37
C GLU A 170 -29.81 -19.75 -19.68
N ASP A 171 -29.25 -20.51 -20.63
CA ASP A 171 -30.04 -21.59 -21.22
C ASP A 171 -29.18 -22.64 -21.92
N ASP A 172 -29.62 -23.85 -21.61
CA ASP A 172 -29.16 -25.18 -21.88
C ASP A 172 -29.52 -25.57 -23.33
N GLN A 173 -28.55 -25.87 -24.19
CA GLN A 173 -28.84 -26.64 -25.41
C GLN A 173 -27.82 -27.76 -25.63
N ARG A 174 -28.39 -28.96 -25.55
CA ARG A 174 -27.86 -30.25 -25.94
C ARG A 174 -27.65 -30.30 -27.45
N GLU A 175 -26.51 -30.85 -27.86
CA GLU A 175 -26.39 -31.82 -28.96
C GLU A 175 -25.16 -32.70 -28.72
#